data_AF-A0AAV4USZ1-F1
#
_entry.id   AF-A0AAV4USZ1-F1
#
_cell.length_a   1.000
_cell.length_b   1.000
_cell.length_c   1.000
_cell.angle_alpha   90.00
_cell.angle_beta   90.00
_cell.angle_gamma   90.00
#
_symmetry.space_group_name_H-M   'P 1'
#
loop_
_entity.id
_entity.type
_entity.pdbx_description
1 polymer ?
#
loop_
_entity_poly.entity_id
_entity_poly.type
_entity_poly.pdbx_seq_one_letter_code
_entity_poly.pdbx_strand_id
1 'polypeptide(L)'
;MNYFPDNTPDHFRTKLAKPIALNGEWECCLTEATISGKYFTIQNRYNDSYTIRTEIDAAAETLFPEFDVSLYNEDHADFVTGFNANMKKIFIDPPLILTLIKNNKKLKIELKRGWDWIVTAEKANQLLRLFNLDPNKDDITPSSPEGFLVVINYHTPNKQIFKNQEIKLIAREPILDHIHEIKFEEGDLFLQIDSKLADLGMSDYIKFTKSNEQLIVTLRSNINIEFKRNLCPRLMDALNIIDDAYVVRGELLKMQFPYSQPAGSIKDESFRVIVYKIFPTTRKESRMTTFIIPSGMYQETEHLFKKFKYIILRLTAGSRVGLHVPQNTIVTFGENLKDLLGFDRRTFGQGDYKSEYAIELRAGITEVYCTVILCPPL
;
A
#
# COMPACT_ATOMS: atom_id res chain seq x y z
N MET A 1 -33.93 -27.52 -60.17
CA MET A 1 -32.58 -28.11 -60.14
C MET A 1 -31.95 -27.75 -58.80
N ASN A 2 -32.13 -28.60 -57.80
CA ASN A 2 -31.46 -28.49 -56.50
C ASN A 2 -30.49 -29.65 -56.42
N TYR A 3 -29.27 -29.42 -56.88
CA TYR A 3 -28.22 -30.42 -56.82
C TYR A 3 -27.45 -30.20 -55.51
N PHE A 4 -27.89 -30.95 -54.49
CA PHE A 4 -27.15 -31.43 -53.29
C PHE A 4 -27.31 -30.65 -51.97
N PRO A 5 -28.16 -31.13 -51.03
CA PRO A 5 -28.35 -30.54 -49.71
C PRO A 5 -27.51 -31.14 -48.56
N ASP A 6 -26.74 -32.21 -48.76
CA ASP A 6 -26.07 -32.91 -47.65
C ASP A 6 -24.57 -33.16 -47.91
N ASN A 7 -23.72 -32.24 -47.42
CA ASN A 7 -22.30 -32.51 -47.19
C ASN A 7 -22.12 -32.86 -45.70
N THR A 8 -21.85 -34.13 -45.38
CA THR A 8 -21.57 -34.61 -44.02
C THR A 8 -20.16 -35.22 -43.94
N PRO A 9 -19.57 -35.38 -42.74
CA PRO A 9 -18.24 -35.99 -42.58
C PRO A 9 -18.10 -37.41 -43.18
N ASP A 10 -19.22 -38.13 -43.29
CA ASP A 10 -19.25 -39.52 -43.79
C ASP A 10 -19.51 -39.61 -45.31
N HIS A 11 -19.81 -38.47 -45.96
CA HIS A 11 -20.07 -38.42 -47.39
C HIS A 11 -19.66 -37.06 -47.98
N PHE A 12 -18.55 -37.04 -48.73
CA PHE A 12 -18.09 -35.84 -49.44
C PHE A 12 -17.85 -36.15 -50.92
N ARG A 13 -18.14 -35.18 -51.79
CA ARG A 13 -17.90 -35.30 -53.24
C ARG A 13 -17.06 -34.12 -53.69
N THR A 14 -15.83 -34.38 -54.16
CA THR A 14 -14.92 -33.36 -54.72
C THR A 14 -14.80 -33.51 -56.24
N LYS A 15 -14.35 -32.44 -56.92
CA LYS A 15 -14.10 -32.42 -58.36
C LYS A 15 -12.62 -32.08 -58.59
N LEU A 16 -11.93 -32.87 -59.41
CA LEU A 16 -10.55 -32.58 -59.78
C LEU A 16 -10.48 -31.21 -60.49
N ALA A 17 -9.48 -30.39 -60.14
CA ALA A 17 -9.31 -29.04 -60.69
C ALA A 17 -9.09 -29.03 -62.22
N LYS A 18 -8.61 -30.15 -62.77
CA LYS A 18 -8.53 -30.39 -64.22
C LYS A 18 -9.03 -31.81 -64.53
N PRO A 19 -9.77 -32.01 -65.64
CA PRO A 19 -10.12 -33.35 -66.10
C PRO A 19 -8.86 -34.16 -66.38
N ILE A 20 -8.74 -35.33 -65.75
CA ILE A 20 -7.67 -36.29 -66.07
C ILE A 20 -8.33 -37.39 -66.90
N ALA A 21 -7.77 -37.67 -68.08
CA ALA A 21 -8.18 -38.81 -68.88
C ALA A 21 -7.56 -40.08 -68.27
N LEU A 22 -8.35 -40.81 -67.49
CA LEU A 22 -7.93 -42.09 -66.91
C LEU A 22 -8.33 -43.21 -67.88
N ASN A 23 -7.33 -43.88 -68.45
CA ASN A 23 -7.51 -45.07 -69.29
C ASN A 23 -7.00 -46.29 -68.51
N GLY A 24 -7.81 -47.35 -68.40
CA GLY A 24 -7.49 -48.56 -67.63
C GLY A 24 -8.11 -48.60 -66.24
N GLU A 25 -7.75 -49.61 -65.44
CA GLU A 25 -8.16 -49.71 -64.03
C GLU A 25 -7.32 -48.75 -63.17
N TRP A 26 -7.97 -48.07 -62.24
CA TRP A 26 -7.34 -47.13 -61.33
C TRP A 26 -7.97 -47.26 -59.95
N GLU A 27 -7.14 -47.06 -58.93
CA GLU A 27 -7.59 -46.95 -57.56
C GLU A 27 -7.34 -45.52 -57.07
N CYS A 28 -8.37 -44.92 -56.48
CA CYS A 28 -8.23 -43.64 -55.80
C CYS A 28 -8.30 -43.89 -54.30
N CYS A 29 -7.23 -43.53 -53.58
CA CYS A 29 -7.20 -43.61 -52.13
C CYS A 29 -7.25 -42.19 -51.55
N LEU A 30 -8.12 -41.97 -50.57
CA LEU A 30 -8.03 -40.79 -49.73
C LEU A 30 -6.82 -40.97 -48.80
N THR A 31 -5.70 -40.33 -49.11
CA THR A 31 -4.47 -40.50 -48.33
C THR A 31 -4.48 -39.75 -47.01
N GLU A 32 -5.07 -38.55 -46.99
CA GLU A 32 -5.16 -37.74 -45.79
C GLU A 32 -6.40 -36.83 -45.88
N ALA A 33 -7.24 -36.87 -44.84
CA ALA A 33 -8.20 -35.82 -44.57
C ALA A 33 -7.78 -35.17 -43.25
N THR A 34 -7.10 -34.02 -43.33
CA THR A 34 -6.75 -33.28 -42.12
C THR A 34 -7.99 -32.54 -41.63
N ILE A 35 -8.78 -33.18 -40.78
CA ILE A 35 -9.78 -32.49 -39.97
C ILE A 35 -9.01 -31.74 -38.89
N SER A 36 -8.61 -30.50 -39.17
CA SER A 36 -8.09 -29.64 -38.10
C SER A 36 -9.23 -29.45 -37.09
N GLY A 37 -9.04 -29.97 -35.88
CA GLY A 37 -10.09 -30.16 -34.88
C GLY A 37 -10.86 -28.88 -34.59
N LYS A 38 -12.19 -29.00 -34.54
CA LYS A 38 -13.19 -27.93 -34.31
C LYS A 38 -13.21 -27.42 -32.86
N TYR A 39 -12.04 -27.23 -32.26
CA TYR A 39 -11.85 -26.89 -30.86
C TYR A 39 -10.62 -26.02 -30.72
N PHE A 40 -10.71 -24.94 -29.94
CA PHE A 40 -9.50 -24.27 -29.48
C PHE A 40 -8.75 -25.23 -28.58
N THR A 41 -7.61 -25.72 -29.07
CA THR A 41 -6.79 -26.70 -28.38
C THR A 41 -5.59 -25.98 -27.79
N ILE A 42 -5.63 -25.77 -26.47
CA ILE A 42 -4.45 -25.32 -25.74
C ILE A 42 -3.51 -26.51 -25.65
N GLN A 43 -2.41 -26.49 -26.39
CA GLN A 43 -1.42 -27.57 -26.35
C GLN A 43 -0.39 -27.29 -25.26
N ASN A 44 0.07 -28.34 -24.59
CA ASN A 44 1.01 -28.24 -23.47
C ASN A 44 2.38 -27.61 -23.85
N ARG A 45 2.70 -27.49 -25.15
CA ARG A 45 3.94 -26.87 -25.65
C ARG A 45 3.82 -25.35 -25.88
N TYR A 46 2.61 -24.81 -25.96
CA TYR A 46 2.36 -23.37 -26.09
C TYR A 46 1.79 -22.89 -24.76
N ASN A 47 2.65 -22.28 -23.92
CA ASN A 47 2.30 -21.84 -22.57
C ASN A 47 1.34 -20.62 -22.62
N ASP A 48 0.08 -20.87 -22.98
CA ASP A 48 -0.98 -19.87 -23.00
C ASP A 48 -1.30 -19.46 -21.55
N SER A 49 -0.65 -18.38 -21.15
CA SER A 49 -0.64 -17.88 -19.79
C SER A 49 -1.09 -16.44 -19.77
N TYR A 50 -1.50 -16.01 -18.59
CA TYR A 50 -1.73 -14.61 -18.30
C TYR A 50 -1.16 -14.29 -16.93
N THR A 51 -0.64 -13.09 -16.81
CA THR A 51 -0.04 -12.60 -15.59
C THR A 51 -0.95 -11.58 -14.97
N ILE A 52 -1.25 -11.78 -13.69
CA ILE A 52 -1.95 -10.82 -12.85
C ILE A 52 -0.89 -10.14 -11.97
N ARG A 53 -0.88 -8.81 -12.00
CA ARG A 53 -0.15 -7.97 -11.07
C ARG A 53 -1.17 -7.28 -10.18
N THR A 54 -1.16 -7.58 -8.89
CA THR A 54 -1.98 -6.87 -7.90
C THR A 54 -1.11 -5.98 -7.04
N GLU A 55 -1.53 -4.75 -6.80
CA GLU A 55 -1.01 -3.94 -5.70
C GLU A 55 -1.68 -4.41 -4.41
N ILE A 56 -0.86 -4.85 -3.46
CA ILE A 56 -1.29 -5.22 -2.11
C ILE A 56 -0.61 -4.31 -1.11
N ASP A 57 -1.33 -3.99 -0.03
CA ASP A 57 -0.74 -3.35 1.14
C ASP A 57 -0.05 -4.43 1.96
N ALA A 58 1.28 -4.43 1.95
CA ALA A 58 2.07 -5.27 2.83
C ALA A 58 2.34 -4.51 4.14
N ALA A 59 2.15 -5.19 5.28
CA ALA A 59 2.53 -4.64 6.59
C ALA A 59 4.04 -4.36 6.58
N ALA A 60 4.41 -3.09 6.75
CA ALA A 60 5.79 -2.67 6.67
C ALA A 60 6.45 -2.73 8.04
N GLU A 61 6.49 -3.92 8.66
CA GLU A 61 7.19 -4.11 9.95
C GLU A 61 8.67 -3.71 9.88
N THR A 62 9.26 -3.67 8.68
CA THR A 62 10.64 -3.27 8.40
C THR A 62 10.87 -1.77 8.20
N LEU A 63 9.84 -0.91 8.36
CA LEU A 63 9.97 0.55 8.17
C LEU A 63 9.83 1.38 9.45
N PHE A 64 9.70 0.74 10.61
CA PHE A 64 9.65 1.51 11.85
C PHE A 64 11.01 2.17 12.11
N PRO A 65 11.03 3.49 12.41
CA PRO A 65 12.26 4.21 12.65
C PRO A 65 12.94 3.69 13.91
N GLU A 66 14.24 3.45 13.80
CA GLU A 66 15.09 3.05 14.91
C GLU A 66 15.92 4.24 15.36
N PHE A 67 16.06 4.40 16.67
CA PHE A 67 16.85 5.46 17.29
C PHE A 67 17.84 4.85 18.27
N ASP A 68 19.11 5.06 18.01
CA ASP A 68 20.18 4.69 18.94
C ASP A 68 20.41 5.84 19.93
N VAL A 69 20.32 5.54 21.22
CA VAL A 69 20.48 6.52 22.31
C VAL A 69 21.65 6.11 23.18
N SER A 70 22.71 6.92 23.19
CA SER A 70 23.88 6.69 24.02
C SER A 70 23.54 6.79 25.52
N LEU A 71 24.11 5.89 26.32
CA LEU A 71 23.94 5.85 27.77
C LEU A 71 24.89 6.81 28.50
N TYR A 72 26.03 7.13 27.90
CA TYR A 72 27.03 8.04 28.46
C TYR A 72 26.84 9.47 27.97
N ASN A 73 27.02 10.44 28.87
CA ASN A 73 27.04 11.86 28.56
C ASN A 73 28.18 12.54 29.34
N GLU A 74 29.07 13.22 28.62
CA GLU A 74 30.24 13.89 29.21
C GLU A 74 29.84 15.15 30.00
N ASP A 75 28.82 15.87 29.52
CA ASP A 75 28.33 17.15 30.04
C ASP A 75 27.67 17.04 31.44
N HIS A 76 27.27 15.84 31.86
CA HIS A 76 26.50 15.65 33.10
C HIS A 76 27.18 14.69 34.07
N ALA A 77 27.38 15.09 35.33
CA ALA A 77 28.04 14.26 36.34
C ALA A 77 27.24 13.02 36.77
N ASP A 78 25.91 13.10 36.75
CA ASP A 78 24.99 12.03 37.15
C ASP A 78 24.46 11.26 35.94
N PHE A 79 24.34 9.92 36.07
CA PHE A 79 23.90 9.03 35.00
C PHE A 79 22.46 9.33 34.55
N VAL A 80 21.52 9.47 35.49
CA VAL A 80 20.08 9.70 35.17
C VAL A 80 19.90 11.01 34.44
N THR A 81 20.55 12.06 34.93
CA THR A 81 20.53 13.39 34.32
C THR A 81 21.15 13.36 32.93
N GLY A 82 22.30 12.71 32.77
CA GLY A 82 23.00 12.58 31.48
C GLY A 82 22.20 11.78 30.46
N PHE A 83 21.58 10.68 30.87
CA PHE A 83 20.72 9.87 30.01
C PHE A 83 19.48 10.64 29.54
N ASN A 84 18.77 11.29 30.46
CA ASN A 84 17.61 12.12 30.12
C ASN A 84 18.00 13.31 29.22
N ALA A 85 19.21 13.85 29.36
CA ALA A 85 19.73 14.88 28.46
C ALA A 85 20.01 14.32 27.05
N ASN A 86 20.59 13.11 26.93
CA ASN A 86 20.74 12.44 25.64
C ASN A 86 19.39 12.19 24.96
N MET A 87 18.37 11.78 25.71
CA MET A 87 17.01 11.65 25.18
C MET A 87 16.48 12.97 24.60
N LYS A 88 16.65 14.07 25.32
CA LYS A 88 16.22 15.41 24.87
C LYS A 88 17.01 15.97 23.68
N LYS A 89 18.23 15.46 23.43
CA LYS A 89 19.01 15.80 22.24
C LYS A 89 18.42 15.15 20.97
N ILE A 90 17.72 14.04 21.12
CA ILE A 90 17.15 13.26 20.00
C ILE A 90 15.65 13.55 19.81
N PHE A 91 14.91 13.71 20.91
CA PHE A 91 13.46 13.84 20.90
C PHE A 91 12.99 15.15 21.52
N ILE A 92 12.05 15.83 20.86
CA ILE A 92 11.35 16.99 21.45
C ILE A 92 10.53 16.56 22.67
N ASP A 93 9.84 15.43 22.55
CA ASP A 93 9.11 14.81 23.64
C ASP A 93 9.69 13.42 23.96
N PRO A 94 10.59 13.31 24.96
CA PRO A 94 11.27 12.07 25.29
C PRO A 94 10.31 10.90 25.53
N PRO A 95 10.48 9.77 24.82
CA PRO A 95 9.61 8.60 25.01
C PRO A 95 9.98 7.79 26.24
N LEU A 96 11.25 7.82 26.66
CA LEU A 96 11.77 7.10 27.82
C LEU A 96 12.38 8.09 28.81
N ILE A 97 11.93 8.05 30.06
CA ILE A 97 12.40 8.94 31.12
C ILE A 97 12.80 8.13 32.36
N LEU A 98 13.95 8.49 32.91
CA LEU A 98 14.47 7.96 34.17
C LEU A 98 14.24 8.96 35.30
N THR A 99 13.64 8.53 36.41
CA THR A 99 13.38 9.39 37.57
C THR A 99 13.86 8.73 38.86
N LEU A 100 14.69 9.43 39.64
CA LEU A 100 15.10 8.98 40.96
C LEU A 100 14.00 9.21 41.99
N ILE A 101 13.68 8.18 42.77
CA ILE A 101 12.64 8.19 43.80
C ILE A 101 13.23 7.79 45.14
N LYS A 102 12.77 8.47 46.22
CA LYS A 102 13.11 8.22 47.63
C LYS A 102 14.62 8.22 47.91
N ASN A 103 15.17 9.36 48.33
CA ASN A 103 16.60 9.52 48.70
C ASN A 103 17.57 8.81 47.73
N ASN A 104 17.24 8.81 46.43
CA ASN A 104 17.99 8.18 45.34
C ASN A 104 18.22 6.66 45.45
N LYS A 105 17.37 5.93 46.18
CA LYS A 105 17.50 4.46 46.31
C LYS A 105 16.62 3.67 45.34
N LYS A 106 15.70 4.34 44.63
CA LYS A 106 14.86 3.71 43.61
C LYS A 106 14.93 4.48 42.31
N LEU A 107 14.89 3.77 41.20
CA LEU A 107 14.79 4.34 39.87
C LEU A 107 13.44 3.94 39.28
N LYS A 108 12.68 4.96 38.87
CA LYS A 108 11.47 4.81 38.08
C LYS A 108 11.82 4.99 36.61
N ILE A 109 11.40 4.02 35.81
CA ILE A 109 11.60 3.97 34.37
C ILE A 109 10.22 4.06 33.75
N GLU A 110 10.00 5.08 32.92
CA GLU A 110 8.73 5.31 32.23
C GLU A 110 8.98 5.32 30.73
N LEU A 111 8.41 4.35 30.01
CA LEU A 111 8.34 4.37 28.55
C LEU A 111 6.91 4.65 28.12
N LYS A 112 6.74 5.61 27.22
CA LYS A 112 5.46 5.94 26.63
C LYS A 112 4.94 4.82 25.73
N ARG A 113 3.62 4.80 25.57
CA ARG A 113 2.91 3.99 24.58
C ARG A 113 3.54 4.16 23.19
N GLY A 114 3.51 3.09 22.39
CA GLY A 114 3.91 3.14 20.97
C GLY A 114 5.41 3.09 20.76
N TRP A 115 6.17 2.68 21.77
CA TRP A 115 7.62 2.50 21.68
C TRP A 115 8.03 1.10 22.11
N ASP A 116 8.89 0.46 21.32
CA ASP A 116 9.62 -0.70 21.77
C ASP A 116 10.99 -0.26 22.29
N TRP A 117 11.45 -0.94 23.33
CA TRP A 117 12.77 -0.75 23.91
C TRP A 117 13.60 -2.00 23.77
N ILE A 118 14.75 -1.87 23.12
CA ILE A 118 15.70 -2.95 22.90
C ILE A 118 17.01 -2.62 23.63
N VAL A 119 17.39 -3.51 24.53
CA VAL A 119 18.66 -3.51 25.23
C VAL A 119 19.41 -4.76 24.82
N THR A 120 20.49 -4.60 24.05
CA THR A 120 21.30 -5.75 23.64
C THR A 120 22.41 -6.02 24.63
N ALA A 121 22.76 -7.29 24.79
CA ALA A 121 23.90 -7.72 25.60
C ALA A 121 25.22 -7.14 25.09
N GLU A 122 25.36 -6.99 23.77
CA GLU A 122 26.56 -6.42 23.15
C GLU A 122 26.72 -4.93 23.48
N LYS A 123 25.66 -4.14 23.33
CA LYS A 123 25.74 -2.68 23.35
C LYS A 123 25.30 -2.04 24.67
N ALA A 124 24.70 -2.79 25.59
CA ALA A 124 24.16 -2.24 26.83
C ALA A 124 24.24 -3.20 28.03
N ASN A 125 25.25 -4.06 28.10
CA ASN A 125 25.40 -5.02 29.21
C ASN A 125 25.42 -4.38 30.60
N GLN A 126 25.98 -3.18 30.78
CA GLN A 126 26.00 -2.53 32.10
C GLN A 126 24.61 -2.05 32.48
N LEU A 127 23.77 -1.72 31.51
CA LEU A 127 22.38 -1.36 31.74
C LEU A 127 21.56 -2.57 32.17
N LEU A 128 21.76 -3.72 31.51
CA LEU A 128 21.15 -5.00 31.92
C LEU A 128 21.53 -5.33 33.37
N ARG A 129 22.80 -5.16 33.76
CA ARG A 129 23.25 -5.32 35.16
C ARG A 129 22.57 -4.33 36.10
N LEU A 130 22.43 -3.07 35.70
CA LEU A 130 21.75 -2.04 36.50
C LEU A 130 20.29 -2.43 36.79
N PHE A 131 19.64 -3.10 35.83
CA PHE A 131 18.25 -3.55 35.94
C PHE A 131 18.10 -4.96 36.53
N ASN A 132 19.20 -5.58 36.97
CA ASN A 132 19.21 -6.95 37.48
C ASN A 132 18.67 -7.98 36.47
N LEU A 133 18.97 -7.75 35.18
CA LEU A 133 18.70 -8.65 34.06
C LEU A 133 19.98 -9.41 33.67
N ASP A 134 19.84 -10.47 32.86
CA ASP A 134 20.99 -11.26 32.38
C ASP A 134 21.82 -10.41 31.40
N PRO A 135 23.09 -10.07 31.73
CA PRO A 135 23.91 -9.23 30.87
C PRO A 135 24.38 -9.89 29.57
N ASN A 136 24.12 -11.19 29.39
CA ASN A 136 24.50 -11.95 28.20
C ASN A 136 23.32 -12.24 27.28
N LYS A 137 22.13 -11.75 27.62
CA LYS A 137 20.91 -11.97 26.84
C LYS A 137 20.27 -10.63 26.49
N ASP A 138 19.87 -10.50 25.23
CA ASP A 138 19.11 -9.35 24.79
C ASP A 138 17.75 -9.29 25.50
N ASP A 139 17.36 -8.09 25.90
CA ASP A 139 16.07 -7.81 26.47
C ASP A 139 15.28 -6.90 25.53
N ILE A 140 14.08 -7.35 25.19
CA ILE A 140 13.16 -6.62 24.31
C ILE A 140 11.89 -6.40 25.12
N THR A 141 11.65 -5.14 25.48
CA THR A 141 10.37 -4.73 26.04
C THR A 141 9.49 -4.21 24.92
N PRO A 142 8.46 -4.98 24.47
CA PRO A 142 7.59 -4.55 23.40
C PRO A 142 6.69 -3.40 23.86
N SER A 143 6.23 -2.60 22.90
CA SER A 143 5.25 -1.55 23.12
C SER A 143 3.99 -2.09 23.79
N SER A 144 3.58 -1.41 24.84
CA SER A 144 2.34 -1.65 25.56
C SER A 144 1.33 -0.55 25.19
N PRO A 145 0.02 -0.85 25.10
CA PRO A 145 -1.03 0.14 24.85
C PRO A 145 -1.08 1.28 25.88
N GLU A 146 -0.59 1.04 27.10
CA GLU A 146 -0.55 2.03 28.18
C GLU A 146 0.86 2.61 28.38
N GLY A 147 1.83 2.19 27.56
CA GLY A 147 3.24 2.30 27.90
C GLY A 147 3.62 1.33 29.02
N PHE A 148 4.80 1.50 29.60
CA PHE A 148 5.20 0.74 30.77
C PHE A 148 5.84 1.63 31.83
N LEU A 149 5.70 1.21 33.08
CA LEU A 149 6.30 1.84 34.24
C LEU A 149 6.88 0.75 35.13
N VAL A 150 8.18 0.86 35.42
CA VAL A 150 8.88 -0.06 36.32
C VAL A 150 9.62 0.75 37.38
N VAL A 151 9.61 0.26 38.62
CA VAL A 151 10.39 0.81 39.72
C VAL A 151 11.34 -0.24 40.24
N ILE A 152 12.64 0.04 40.14
CA ILE A 152 13.70 -0.86 40.59
C ILE A 152 14.49 -0.23 41.75
N ASN A 153 15.21 -1.07 42.49
CA ASN A 153 16.23 -0.59 43.40
C ASN A 153 17.40 -0.01 42.60
N TYR A 154 17.93 1.12 43.04
CA TYR A 154 18.97 1.85 42.33
C TYR A 154 20.15 2.11 43.23
N HIS A 155 21.33 1.80 42.69
CA HIS A 155 22.62 2.18 43.25
C HIS A 155 23.30 3.04 42.20
N THR A 156 23.76 4.22 42.58
CA THR A 156 24.39 5.16 41.66
C THR A 156 25.59 4.50 40.98
N PRO A 157 25.51 4.23 39.67
CA PRO A 157 26.62 3.63 38.95
C PRO A 157 27.63 4.72 38.57
N ASN A 158 28.89 4.34 38.36
CA ASN A 158 29.86 5.24 37.76
C ASN A 158 29.48 5.46 36.29
N LYS A 159 29.08 6.67 35.90
CA LYS A 159 28.63 6.96 34.53
C LYS A 159 29.63 6.54 33.44
N GLN A 160 30.94 6.58 33.72
CA GLN A 160 31.98 6.25 32.73
C GLN A 160 31.95 4.78 32.29
N ILE A 161 31.36 3.89 33.10
CA ILE A 161 31.22 2.47 32.71
C ILE A 161 30.27 2.29 31.53
N PHE A 162 29.38 3.26 31.28
CA PHE A 162 28.45 3.27 30.16
C PHE A 162 29.02 3.90 28.89
N LYS A 163 30.31 4.26 28.88
CA LYS A 163 30.96 4.80 27.69
C LYS A 163 30.84 3.80 26.55
N ASN A 164 30.47 4.29 25.36
CA ASN A 164 30.23 3.50 24.15
C ASN A 164 29.09 2.47 24.25
N GLN A 165 28.18 2.64 25.21
CA GLN A 165 26.95 1.84 25.28
C GLN A 165 25.75 2.65 24.81
N GLU A 166 24.80 1.97 24.20
CA GLU A 166 23.58 2.56 23.65
C GLU A 166 22.40 1.61 23.76
N ILE A 167 21.21 2.18 23.85
CA ILE A 167 19.96 1.45 23.72
C ILE A 167 19.32 1.80 22.38
N LYS A 168 18.45 0.92 21.91
CA LYS A 168 17.65 1.18 20.71
C LYS A 168 16.18 1.36 21.09
N LEU A 169 15.58 2.38 20.51
CA LEU A 169 14.14 2.64 20.59
C LEU A 169 13.52 2.53 19.20
N ILE A 170 12.36 1.87 19.12
CA ILE A 170 11.60 1.74 17.86
C ILE A 170 10.25 2.42 18.05
N ALA A 171 9.94 3.40 17.21
CA ALA A 171 8.63 4.06 17.25
C ALA A 171 7.61 3.26 16.44
N ARG A 172 6.54 2.80 17.09
CA ARG A 172 5.39 2.12 16.49
C ARG A 172 4.22 3.06 16.20
N GLU A 173 4.23 4.24 16.80
CA GLU A 173 3.23 5.30 16.61
C GLU A 173 3.90 6.60 16.11
N PRO A 174 3.14 7.54 15.51
CA PRO A 174 3.66 8.84 15.09
C PRO A 174 4.35 9.56 16.25
N ILE A 175 5.53 10.13 15.97
CA ILE A 175 6.33 10.83 16.98
C ILE A 175 6.16 12.34 16.82
N LEU A 176 6.25 13.07 17.94
CA LEU A 176 6.30 14.52 17.88
C LEU A 176 7.56 14.95 17.14
N ASP A 177 7.38 15.73 16.08
CA ASP A 177 8.45 16.19 15.20
C ASP A 177 8.77 17.66 15.43
N HIS A 178 7.76 18.52 15.42
CA HIS A 178 7.92 19.97 15.61
C HIS A 178 6.73 20.58 16.36
N ILE A 179 6.99 21.65 17.10
CA ILE A 179 5.96 22.54 17.65
C ILE A 179 6.24 23.95 17.14
N HIS A 180 5.30 24.51 16.38
CA HIS A 180 5.35 25.91 15.95
C HIS A 180 4.40 26.74 16.80
N GLU A 181 4.89 27.84 17.36
CA GLU A 181 4.05 28.82 18.03
C GLU A 181 3.70 29.95 17.06
N ILE A 182 2.43 30.06 16.70
CA ILE A 182 1.92 31.10 15.80
C ILE A 182 1.49 32.28 16.66
N LYS A 183 2.37 33.29 16.76
CA LYS A 183 2.10 34.53 17.48
C LYS A 183 1.43 35.55 16.59
N PHE A 184 0.39 36.22 17.07
CA PHE A 184 -0.33 37.24 16.31
C PHE A 184 0.23 38.64 16.51
N GLU A 185 0.19 39.40 15.43
CA GLU A 185 0.49 40.82 15.34
C GLU A 185 -0.81 41.62 15.10
N GLU A 186 -0.67 42.92 14.88
CA GLU A 186 -1.80 43.79 14.62
C GLU A 186 -2.27 43.64 13.16
N GLY A 187 -3.58 43.42 12.94
CA GLY A 187 -4.14 43.26 11.61
C GLY A 187 -5.26 42.22 11.55
N ASP A 188 -5.61 41.80 10.34
CA ASP A 188 -6.63 40.76 10.11
C ASP A 188 -6.13 39.38 10.54
N LEU A 189 -6.92 38.68 11.37
CA LEU A 189 -6.56 37.37 11.92
C LEU A 189 -6.29 36.33 10.84
N PHE A 190 -7.13 36.25 9.80
CA PHE A 190 -7.04 35.19 8.81
C PHE A 190 -5.87 35.42 7.84
N LEU A 191 -5.66 36.67 7.42
CA LEU A 191 -4.47 37.02 6.63
C LEU A 191 -3.17 36.71 7.38
N GLN A 192 -3.13 36.98 8.68
CA GLN A 192 -1.97 36.65 9.51
C GLN A 192 -1.75 35.15 9.66
N ILE A 193 -2.81 34.38 9.90
CA ILE A 193 -2.72 32.91 9.95
C ILE A 193 -2.19 32.38 8.62
N ASP A 194 -2.80 32.77 7.50
CA ASP A 194 -2.42 32.28 6.18
C ASP A 194 -0.97 32.63 5.84
N SER A 195 -0.54 33.87 6.13
CA SER A 195 0.86 34.29 5.93
C SER A 195 1.83 33.48 6.78
N LYS A 196 1.56 33.33 8.09
CA LYS A 196 2.47 32.58 8.99
C LYS A 196 2.51 31.10 8.66
N LEU A 197 1.40 30.52 8.21
CA LEU A 197 1.38 29.14 7.73
C LEU A 197 2.16 28.99 6.41
N ALA A 198 2.09 29.97 5.51
CA ALA A 198 2.88 29.98 4.28
C ALA A 198 4.38 30.08 4.56
N ASP A 199 4.79 30.95 5.49
CA ASP A 199 6.19 31.09 5.92
C ASP A 199 6.75 29.79 6.52
N LEU A 200 5.90 29.00 7.16
CA LEU A 200 6.23 27.68 7.70
C LEU A 200 6.09 26.53 6.69
N GLY A 201 5.65 26.80 5.45
CA GLY A 201 5.38 25.78 4.44
C GLY A 201 4.20 24.86 4.78
N MET A 202 3.28 25.31 5.63
CA MET A 202 2.17 24.52 6.19
C MET A 202 0.81 24.76 5.50
N SER A 203 0.74 25.63 4.49
CA SER A 203 -0.52 26.00 3.82
C SER A 203 -1.26 24.83 3.17
N ASP A 204 -0.54 23.79 2.71
CA ASP A 204 -1.14 22.58 2.13
C ASP A 204 -1.63 21.56 3.17
N TYR A 205 -1.35 21.84 4.45
CA TYR A 205 -1.61 20.96 5.56
C TYR A 205 -2.66 21.49 6.52
N ILE A 206 -2.76 22.82 6.64
CA ILE A 206 -3.66 23.52 7.55
C ILE A 206 -4.40 24.59 6.75
N LYS A 207 -5.73 24.59 6.83
CA LYS A 207 -6.56 25.60 6.20
C LYS A 207 -7.62 26.10 7.15
N PHE A 208 -7.68 27.43 7.29
CA PHE A 208 -8.74 28.13 7.98
C PHE A 208 -9.68 28.75 6.95
N THR A 209 -10.98 28.48 7.05
CA THR A 209 -11.98 29.03 6.13
C THR A 209 -13.18 29.55 6.90
N LYS A 210 -13.55 30.81 6.65
CA LYS A 210 -14.75 31.41 7.24
C LYS A 210 -15.93 31.20 6.30
N SER A 211 -17.04 30.69 6.81
CA SER A 211 -18.30 30.51 6.07
C SER A 211 -19.48 30.68 7.02
N ASN A 212 -20.42 31.58 6.72
CA ASN A 212 -21.67 31.77 7.47
C ASN A 212 -21.48 31.81 9.00
N GLU A 213 -20.63 32.73 9.49
CA GLU A 213 -20.30 32.88 10.93
C GLU A 213 -19.67 31.64 11.58
N GLN A 214 -19.19 30.69 10.79
CA GLN A 214 -18.42 29.55 11.26
C GLN A 214 -16.99 29.65 10.77
N LEU A 215 -16.07 29.24 11.63
CA LEU A 215 -14.70 28.95 11.26
C LEU A 215 -14.53 27.46 11.05
N ILE A 216 -14.12 27.09 9.85
CA ILE A 216 -13.82 25.73 9.46
C ILE A 216 -12.31 25.56 9.45
N VAL A 217 -11.83 24.62 10.24
CA VAL A 217 -10.41 24.23 10.31
C VAL A 217 -10.26 22.85 9.67
N THR A 218 -9.47 22.78 8.60
CA THR A 218 -9.10 21.53 7.93
C THR A 218 -7.63 21.26 8.17
N LEU A 219 -7.33 20.04 8.63
CA LEU A 219 -6.00 19.57 8.98
C LEU A 219 -5.69 18.27 8.25
N ARG A 220 -4.42 18.03 7.91
CA ARG A 220 -3.94 16.69 7.58
C ARG A 220 -3.75 15.84 8.83
N SER A 221 -3.77 14.51 8.65
CA SER A 221 -3.73 13.51 9.73
C SER A 221 -2.52 13.59 10.66
N ASN A 222 -1.43 14.21 10.23
CA ASN A 222 -0.20 14.32 11.00
C ASN A 222 -0.05 15.62 11.79
N ILE A 223 -1.08 16.47 11.84
CA ILE A 223 -0.99 17.80 12.45
C ILE A 223 -2.14 18.02 13.43
N ASN A 224 -1.80 18.56 14.59
CA ASN A 224 -2.77 19.01 15.57
C ASN A 224 -2.60 20.52 15.81
N ILE A 225 -3.69 21.19 16.18
CA ILE A 225 -3.66 22.58 16.64
C ILE A 225 -4.10 22.61 18.09
N GLU A 226 -3.26 23.17 18.95
CA GLU A 226 -3.53 23.35 20.37
C GLU A 226 -3.80 24.84 20.66
N PHE A 227 -5.01 25.11 21.16
CA PHE A 227 -5.40 26.38 21.75
C PHE A 227 -5.30 26.25 23.27
N LYS A 228 -4.67 27.22 23.93
CA LYS A 228 -4.65 27.34 25.38
C LYS A 228 -5.11 28.71 25.80
N ARG A 229 -5.97 28.76 26.82
CA ARG A 229 -6.62 30.00 27.27
C ARG A 229 -5.63 31.00 27.85
N ASN A 230 -4.49 30.54 28.37
CA ASN A 230 -3.38 31.41 28.80
C ASN A 230 -2.52 31.95 27.65
N LEU A 231 -2.65 31.43 26.43
CA LEU A 231 -1.91 31.89 25.24
C LEU A 231 -2.79 32.67 24.27
N CYS A 232 -4.07 32.31 24.12
CA CYS A 232 -4.99 32.93 23.17
C CYS A 232 -6.43 33.07 23.69
N PRO A 233 -6.63 33.77 24.84
CA PRO A 233 -7.95 33.85 25.47
C PRO A 233 -9.01 34.47 24.55
N ARG A 234 -8.69 35.58 23.86
CA ARG A 234 -9.67 36.26 22.99
C ARG A 234 -9.98 35.46 21.74
N LEU A 235 -8.98 34.78 21.17
CA LEU A 235 -9.24 33.83 20.07
C LEU A 235 -10.13 32.67 20.53
N MET A 236 -9.90 32.10 21.71
CA MET A 236 -10.75 31.02 22.23
C MET A 236 -12.17 31.48 22.51
N ASP A 237 -12.36 32.70 23.03
CA ASP A 237 -13.68 33.30 23.20
C ASP A 237 -14.37 33.55 21.84
N ALA A 238 -13.63 34.00 20.83
CA ALA A 238 -14.11 34.16 19.46
C ALA A 238 -14.54 32.83 18.81
N LEU A 239 -13.88 31.72 19.17
CA LEU A 239 -14.22 30.36 18.74
C LEU A 239 -15.27 29.68 19.64
N ASN A 240 -15.78 30.38 20.66
CA ASN A 240 -16.71 29.87 21.65
C ASN A 240 -16.21 28.59 22.37
N ILE A 241 -14.91 28.52 22.63
CA ILE A 241 -14.27 27.40 23.35
C ILE A 241 -14.19 27.76 24.83
N ILE A 242 -14.92 27.05 25.69
CA ILE A 242 -15.01 27.39 27.13
C ILE A 242 -13.87 26.75 27.95
N ASP A 243 -13.29 25.66 27.46
CA ASP A 243 -12.23 24.92 28.15
C ASP A 243 -10.92 25.74 28.30
N ASP A 244 -10.07 25.33 29.24
CA ASP A 244 -8.74 25.93 29.44
C ASP A 244 -7.75 25.58 28.32
N ALA A 245 -7.97 24.44 27.66
CA ALA A 245 -7.19 24.00 26.52
C ALA A 245 -8.07 23.18 25.57
N TYR A 246 -7.83 23.33 24.27
CA TYR A 246 -8.57 22.61 23.24
C TYR A 246 -7.62 22.18 22.12
N VAL A 247 -7.73 20.93 21.69
CA VAL A 247 -6.86 20.36 20.64
C VAL A 247 -7.70 19.90 19.45
N VAL A 248 -7.50 20.56 18.32
CA VAL A 248 -8.02 20.10 17.03
C VAL A 248 -7.07 19.03 16.51
N ARG A 249 -7.55 17.80 16.37
CA ARG A 249 -6.74 16.67 15.90
C ARG A 249 -6.86 16.51 14.39
N GLY A 250 -5.74 16.27 13.71
CA GLY A 250 -5.68 16.04 12.27
C GLY A 250 -6.47 14.85 11.76
N GLU A 251 -6.77 13.89 12.65
CA GLU A 251 -7.64 12.75 12.37
C GLU A 251 -9.10 13.17 12.09
N LEU A 252 -9.51 14.35 12.58
CA LEU A 252 -10.80 14.97 12.29
C LEU A 252 -10.61 15.90 11.07
N LEU A 253 -10.79 15.35 9.86
CA LEU A 253 -10.52 16.02 8.57
C LEU A 253 -11.16 17.41 8.41
N LYS A 254 -12.19 17.75 9.19
CA LYS A 254 -12.85 19.05 9.17
C LYS A 254 -13.50 19.33 10.51
N MET A 255 -13.06 20.36 11.22
CA MET A 255 -13.68 20.85 12.44
C MET A 255 -14.35 22.20 12.19
N GLN A 256 -15.47 22.45 12.85
CA GLN A 256 -16.25 23.67 12.69
C GLN A 256 -16.47 24.32 14.06
N PHE A 257 -16.20 25.61 14.14
CA PHE A 257 -16.42 26.44 15.32
C PHE A 257 -17.44 27.52 14.97
N PRO A 258 -18.39 27.83 15.86
CA PRO A 258 -19.02 29.15 15.86
C PRO A 258 -17.92 30.21 15.94
N TYR A 259 -18.00 31.25 15.11
CA TYR A 259 -17.00 32.30 15.07
C TYR A 259 -17.64 33.67 15.20
N SER A 260 -17.35 34.34 16.31
CA SER A 260 -17.60 35.76 16.50
C SER A 260 -16.29 36.53 16.34
N GLN A 261 -16.35 37.75 15.83
CA GLN A 261 -15.13 38.56 15.72
C GLN A 261 -14.61 38.88 17.14
N PRO A 262 -13.31 38.66 17.42
CA PRO A 262 -12.75 38.91 18.74
C PRO A 262 -13.02 40.33 19.23
N ALA A 263 -13.41 40.46 20.50
CA ALA A 263 -13.56 41.75 21.15
C ALA A 263 -12.18 42.34 21.49
N GLY A 264 -11.72 43.28 20.68
CA GLY A 264 -10.42 43.95 20.85
C GLY A 264 -9.27 43.30 20.07
N SER A 265 -8.07 43.84 20.23
CA SER A 265 -6.87 43.35 19.53
C SER A 265 -6.41 42.02 20.12
N ILE A 266 -6.15 41.03 19.26
CA ILE A 266 -5.54 39.73 19.60
C ILE A 266 -4.01 39.74 19.51
N LYS A 267 -3.41 40.93 19.37
CA LYS A 267 -1.96 41.10 19.37
C LYS A 267 -1.35 40.44 20.61
N ASP A 268 -0.19 39.82 20.41
CA ASP A 268 0.59 39.05 21.39
C ASP A 268 -0.04 37.72 21.84
N GLU A 269 -1.23 37.36 21.34
CA GLU A 269 -1.77 36.01 21.53
C GLU A 269 -1.07 35.00 20.62
N SER A 270 -1.09 33.74 21.01
CA SER A 270 -0.54 32.66 20.21
C SER A 270 -1.28 31.35 20.35
N PHE A 271 -1.20 30.52 19.31
CA PHE A 271 -1.59 29.12 19.38
C PHE A 271 -0.46 28.23 18.90
N ARG A 272 -0.55 26.92 19.16
CA ARG A 272 0.49 25.96 18.79
C ARG A 272 0.02 25.05 17.68
N VAL A 273 0.86 24.90 16.66
CA VAL A 273 0.76 23.85 15.65
C VAL A 273 1.73 22.74 16.04
N ILE A 274 1.20 21.54 16.23
CA ILE A 274 1.94 20.35 16.66
C ILE A 274 2.02 19.42 15.45
N VAL A 275 3.23 19.17 14.98
CA VAL A 275 3.50 18.34 13.80
C VAL A 275 4.04 17.00 14.26
N TYR A 276 3.44 15.93 13.75
CA TYR A 276 3.88 14.57 13.97
C TYR A 276 4.55 14.02 12.71
N LYS A 277 5.62 13.26 12.92
CA LYS A 277 6.23 12.44 11.88
C LYS A 277 5.50 11.12 11.82
N ILE A 278 4.79 10.87 10.72
CA ILE A 278 4.11 9.61 10.45
C ILE A 278 5.06 8.69 9.70
N PHE A 279 5.07 7.43 10.11
CA PHE A 279 5.78 6.35 9.44
C PHE A 279 4.77 5.52 8.66
N PRO A 280 5.00 5.26 7.37
CA PRO A 280 4.10 4.41 6.59
C PRO A 280 4.06 3.02 7.23
N THR A 281 2.90 2.66 7.76
CA THR A 281 2.66 1.34 8.37
C THR A 281 2.46 0.24 7.31
N THR A 282 2.24 0.64 6.06
CA THR A 282 2.09 -0.25 4.91
C THR A 282 2.94 0.23 3.74
N ARG A 283 3.50 -0.71 3.00
CA ARG A 283 4.12 -0.47 1.70
C ARG A 283 3.23 -1.06 0.62
N LYS A 284 3.03 -0.32 -0.47
CA LYS A 284 2.46 -0.89 -1.69
C LYS A 284 3.48 -1.84 -2.31
N GLU A 285 3.15 -3.13 -2.29
CA GLU A 285 3.92 -4.15 -2.99
C GLU A 285 3.13 -4.65 -4.19
N SER A 286 3.82 -4.87 -5.30
CA SER A 286 3.20 -5.52 -6.44
C SER A 286 3.49 -7.01 -6.41
N ARG A 287 2.45 -7.81 -6.18
CA ARG A 287 2.53 -9.26 -6.31
C ARG A 287 2.22 -9.65 -7.73
N MET A 288 3.11 -10.41 -8.35
CA MET A 288 2.92 -10.96 -9.69
C MET A 288 2.56 -12.44 -9.58
N THR A 289 1.52 -12.88 -10.27
CA THR A 289 1.14 -14.29 -10.35
C THR A 289 0.81 -14.64 -11.79
N THR A 290 1.48 -15.64 -12.33
CA THR A 290 1.23 -16.16 -13.67
C THR A 290 0.34 -17.38 -13.58
N PHE A 291 -0.75 -17.36 -14.33
CA PHE A 291 -1.69 -18.47 -14.45
C PHE A 291 -1.54 -19.10 -15.82
N ILE A 292 -1.47 -20.42 -15.85
CA ILE A 292 -1.48 -21.21 -17.08
C ILE A 292 -2.92 -21.69 -17.29
N ILE A 293 -3.46 -21.46 -18.48
CA ILE A 293 -4.75 -22.03 -18.83
C ILE A 293 -4.54 -23.53 -19.10
N PRO A 294 -5.30 -24.43 -18.46
CA PRO A 294 -5.12 -25.86 -18.65
C PRO A 294 -5.23 -26.27 -20.11
N SER A 295 -4.33 -27.13 -20.56
CA SER A 295 -4.41 -27.75 -21.88
C SER A 295 -5.72 -28.50 -22.04
N GLY A 296 -6.39 -28.33 -23.17
CA GLY A 296 -7.69 -28.96 -23.40
C GLY A 296 -8.41 -28.39 -24.61
N MET A 297 -9.50 -29.06 -24.99
CA MET A 297 -10.39 -28.65 -26.07
C MET A 297 -11.56 -27.85 -25.50
N TYR A 298 -11.60 -26.55 -25.80
CA TYR A 298 -12.66 -25.66 -25.32
C TYR A 298 -13.68 -25.41 -26.44
N GLN A 299 -14.91 -25.92 -26.25
CA GLN A 299 -15.99 -25.83 -27.25
C GLN A 299 -16.96 -24.67 -27.00
N GLU A 300 -16.98 -24.17 -25.76
CA GLU A 300 -17.87 -23.14 -25.27
C GLU A 300 -17.07 -22.07 -24.53
N THR A 301 -17.39 -20.80 -24.81
CA THR A 301 -16.70 -19.65 -24.20
C THR A 301 -16.85 -19.65 -22.68
N GLU A 302 -17.98 -20.12 -22.15
CA GLU A 302 -18.21 -20.20 -20.71
C GLU A 302 -17.21 -21.15 -20.02
N HIS A 303 -16.91 -22.30 -20.63
CA HIS A 303 -15.95 -23.26 -20.09
C HIS A 303 -14.52 -22.71 -20.10
N LEU A 304 -14.16 -21.92 -21.10
CA LEU A 304 -12.89 -21.22 -21.18
C LEU A 304 -12.80 -20.10 -20.14
N PHE A 305 -13.83 -19.25 -20.03
CA PHE A 305 -13.84 -18.09 -19.14
C PHE A 305 -13.77 -18.49 -17.66
N LYS A 306 -14.38 -19.63 -17.28
CA LYS A 306 -14.26 -20.19 -15.92
C LYS A 306 -12.83 -20.56 -15.51
N LYS A 307 -11.86 -20.61 -16.44
CA LYS A 307 -10.44 -20.88 -16.13
C LYS A 307 -9.67 -19.63 -15.70
N PHE A 308 -10.22 -18.45 -15.93
CA PHE A 308 -9.60 -17.20 -15.51
C PHE A 308 -9.92 -16.91 -14.05
N LYS A 309 -8.91 -16.42 -13.33
CA LYS A 309 -8.97 -16.05 -11.92
C LYS A 309 -8.64 -14.56 -11.82
N TYR A 310 -9.23 -13.89 -10.83
CA TYR A 310 -9.01 -12.47 -10.53
C TYR A 310 -9.48 -11.46 -11.59
N ILE A 311 -9.97 -11.93 -12.74
CA ILE A 311 -10.62 -11.12 -13.77
C ILE A 311 -11.90 -11.82 -14.21
N ILE A 312 -12.85 -11.04 -14.75
CA ILE A 312 -14.13 -11.58 -15.22
C ILE A 312 -14.20 -11.40 -16.74
N LEU A 313 -14.42 -12.51 -17.44
CA LEU A 313 -14.69 -12.51 -18.88
C LEU A 313 -16.16 -12.83 -19.13
N ARG A 314 -16.78 -12.12 -20.06
CA ARG A 314 -18.18 -12.34 -20.47
C ARG A 314 -18.34 -12.23 -21.97
N LEU A 315 -19.28 -12.96 -22.54
CA LEU A 315 -19.65 -12.76 -23.95
C LEU A 315 -20.58 -11.55 -24.05
N THR A 316 -20.34 -10.71 -25.04
CA THR A 316 -21.13 -9.51 -25.36
C THR A 316 -21.74 -9.64 -26.75
N ALA A 317 -22.61 -8.70 -27.12
CA ALA A 317 -23.25 -8.69 -28.45
C ALA A 317 -22.22 -8.76 -29.59
N GLY A 318 -22.51 -9.56 -30.61
CA GLY A 318 -21.61 -9.82 -31.73
C GLY A 318 -20.47 -10.79 -31.42
N SER A 319 -20.66 -11.69 -30.44
CA SER A 319 -19.67 -12.68 -30.02
C SER A 319 -18.33 -12.08 -29.59
N ARG A 320 -18.33 -10.87 -29.02
CA ARG A 320 -17.11 -10.20 -28.52
C ARG A 320 -16.91 -10.45 -27.04
N VAL A 321 -15.67 -10.43 -26.57
CA VAL A 321 -15.33 -10.65 -25.16
C VAL A 321 -15.35 -9.32 -24.41
N GLY A 322 -16.12 -9.26 -23.33
CA GLY A 322 -16.00 -8.23 -22.31
C GLY A 322 -15.06 -8.68 -21.20
N LEU A 323 -14.11 -7.84 -20.82
CA LEU A 323 -13.15 -8.06 -19.73
C LEU A 323 -13.39 -7.03 -18.63
N HIS A 324 -13.57 -7.50 -17.39
CA HIS A 324 -13.54 -6.65 -16.20
C HIS A 324 -12.28 -6.94 -15.39
N VAL A 325 -11.49 -5.89 -15.15
CA VAL A 325 -10.29 -5.91 -14.32
C VAL A 325 -10.59 -5.19 -13.01
N PRO A 326 -10.56 -5.89 -11.86
CA PRO A 326 -10.83 -5.30 -10.55
C PRO A 326 -9.86 -4.19 -10.16
N GLN A 327 -10.19 -3.47 -9.07
CA GLN A 327 -9.32 -2.43 -8.53
C GLN A 327 -7.92 -2.96 -8.18
N ASN A 328 -6.91 -2.09 -8.28
CA ASN A 328 -5.51 -2.38 -7.96
C ASN A 328 -4.92 -3.58 -8.72
N THR A 329 -5.51 -3.94 -9.86
CA THR A 329 -5.11 -5.11 -10.66
C THR A 329 -4.71 -4.67 -12.07
N ILE A 330 -3.64 -5.28 -12.57
CA ILE A 330 -3.22 -5.22 -13.97
C ILE A 330 -3.16 -6.65 -14.49
N VAL A 331 -3.82 -6.93 -15.60
CA VAL A 331 -3.70 -8.23 -16.30
C VAL A 331 -2.88 -8.05 -17.57
N THR A 332 -2.00 -9.02 -17.84
CA THR A 332 -1.27 -9.12 -19.11
C THR A 332 -1.49 -10.50 -19.71
N PHE A 333 -2.11 -10.58 -20.88
CA PHE A 333 -2.29 -11.82 -21.62
C PHE A 333 -1.03 -12.19 -22.41
N GLY A 334 -0.76 -13.49 -22.52
CA GLY A 334 0.12 -14.04 -23.55
C GLY A 334 -0.42 -13.75 -24.95
N GLU A 335 0.46 -13.74 -25.96
CA GLU A 335 0.13 -13.33 -27.33
C GLU A 335 -1.06 -14.11 -27.91
N ASN A 336 -0.99 -15.45 -27.87
CA ASN A 336 -2.04 -16.32 -28.38
C ASN A 336 -3.37 -16.11 -27.67
N LEU A 337 -3.34 -15.89 -26.34
CA LEU A 337 -4.53 -15.70 -25.53
C LEU A 337 -5.17 -14.33 -25.82
N LYS A 338 -4.34 -13.31 -26.06
CA LYS A 338 -4.77 -11.98 -26.50
C LYS A 338 -5.52 -12.07 -27.84
N ASP A 339 -4.91 -12.73 -28.83
CA ASP A 339 -5.50 -12.91 -30.16
C ASP A 339 -6.80 -13.73 -30.10
N LEU A 340 -6.81 -14.84 -29.35
CA LEU A 340 -7.99 -15.68 -29.15
C LEU A 340 -9.17 -14.90 -28.55
N LEU A 341 -8.90 -14.10 -27.52
CA LEU A 341 -9.92 -13.29 -26.86
C LEU A 341 -10.32 -12.07 -27.69
N GLY A 342 -9.69 -11.83 -28.85
CA GLY A 342 -10.01 -10.78 -29.79
C GLY A 342 -9.54 -9.39 -29.37
N PHE A 343 -8.54 -9.30 -28.50
CA PHE A 343 -7.98 -8.02 -28.06
C PHE A 343 -6.78 -7.61 -28.92
N ASP A 344 -6.65 -6.31 -29.17
CA ASP A 344 -5.53 -5.69 -29.91
C ASP A 344 -4.30 -5.43 -29.02
N ARG A 345 -4.51 -5.32 -27.71
CA ARG A 345 -3.48 -5.09 -26.70
C ARG A 345 -3.44 -6.18 -25.64
N ARG A 346 -2.26 -6.35 -25.03
CA ARG A 346 -1.99 -7.42 -24.06
C ARG A 346 -2.26 -7.03 -22.61
N THR A 347 -2.05 -5.77 -22.28
CA THR A 347 -2.05 -5.30 -20.89
C THR A 347 -3.24 -4.39 -20.63
N PHE A 348 -3.94 -4.66 -19.53
CA PHE A 348 -5.14 -3.94 -19.10
C PHE A 348 -5.01 -3.57 -17.63
N GLY A 349 -5.18 -2.29 -17.31
CA GLY A 349 -5.31 -1.83 -15.93
C GLY A 349 -6.74 -1.99 -15.41
N GLN A 350 -7.03 -1.47 -14.23
CA GLN A 350 -8.37 -1.44 -13.66
C GLN A 350 -9.42 -0.88 -14.65
N GLY A 351 -10.56 -1.56 -14.77
CA GLY A 351 -11.70 -1.09 -15.58
C GLY A 351 -12.37 -2.19 -16.42
N ASP A 352 -13.34 -1.75 -17.22
CA ASP A 352 -14.08 -2.59 -18.15
C ASP A 352 -13.61 -2.36 -19.59
N TYR A 353 -13.41 -3.46 -20.32
CA TYR A 353 -12.91 -3.47 -21.68
C TYR A 353 -13.77 -4.39 -22.56
N LYS A 354 -13.73 -4.13 -23.86
CA LYS A 354 -14.39 -4.94 -24.88
C LYS A 354 -13.37 -5.30 -25.96
N SER A 355 -13.44 -6.53 -26.45
CA SER A 355 -12.58 -7.00 -27.53
C SER A 355 -12.93 -6.30 -28.84
N GLU A 356 -11.90 -6.09 -29.65
CA GLU A 356 -12.05 -5.50 -30.99
C GLU A 356 -12.64 -6.52 -31.96
N TYR A 357 -12.21 -7.78 -31.83
CA TYR A 357 -12.63 -8.88 -32.68
C TYR A 357 -13.56 -9.83 -31.94
N ALA A 358 -14.41 -10.52 -32.69
CA ALA A 358 -15.26 -11.58 -32.14
C ALA A 358 -14.39 -12.77 -31.73
N ILE A 359 -14.72 -13.41 -30.60
CA ILE A 359 -14.12 -14.68 -30.22
C ILE A 359 -14.71 -15.80 -31.07
N GLU A 360 -13.85 -16.47 -31.83
CA GLU A 360 -14.26 -17.55 -32.72
C GLU A 360 -13.68 -18.88 -32.24
N LEU A 361 -14.45 -19.60 -31.43
CA LEU A 361 -14.11 -20.97 -31.02
C LEU A 361 -14.54 -22.02 -32.06
N ARG A 362 -15.20 -21.62 -33.16
CA ARG A 362 -15.89 -22.51 -34.12
C ARG A 362 -15.70 -22.12 -35.61
N ALA A 363 -14.55 -21.56 -35.99
CA ALA A 363 -14.27 -21.29 -37.41
C ALA A 363 -14.15 -22.60 -38.22
N GLY A 364 -14.72 -22.62 -39.44
CA GLY A 364 -14.91 -23.81 -40.29
C GLY A 364 -13.67 -24.30 -41.06
N ILE A 365 -13.88 -25.27 -41.97
CA ILE A 365 -12.84 -25.91 -42.80
C ILE A 365 -12.18 -24.87 -43.71
N THR A 366 -10.86 -24.74 -43.66
CA THR A 366 -10.11 -23.82 -44.50
C THR A 366 -9.46 -24.47 -45.72
N GLU A 367 -9.00 -25.73 -45.65
CA GLU A 367 -8.30 -26.40 -46.77
C GLU A 367 -8.52 -27.93 -46.81
N VAL A 368 -8.45 -28.54 -48.00
CA VAL A 368 -8.50 -29.99 -48.25
C VAL A 368 -7.44 -30.36 -49.28
N TYR A 369 -6.59 -31.34 -48.99
CA TYR A 369 -5.57 -31.86 -49.90
C TYR A 369 -5.90 -33.30 -50.32
N CYS A 370 -5.73 -33.65 -51.59
CA CYS A 370 -5.91 -35.00 -52.11
C CYS A 370 -4.70 -35.42 -52.96
N THR A 371 -4.15 -36.60 -52.69
CA THR A 371 -3.05 -37.19 -53.47
C THR A 371 -3.57 -38.37 -54.27
N VAL A 372 -3.32 -38.40 -55.59
CA VAL A 372 -3.67 -39.51 -56.48
C VAL A 372 -2.40 -40.24 -56.88
N ILE A 373 -2.32 -41.55 -56.64
CA ILE A 373 -1.21 -42.41 -57.07
C ILE A 373 -1.69 -43.18 -58.31
N LEU A 374 -0.97 -43.03 -59.42
CA LEU A 374 -1.22 -43.80 -60.64
C LEU A 374 -0.32 -45.04 -60.62
N CYS A 375 -0.88 -46.23 -60.42
CA CYS A 375 -0.17 -47.48 -60.65
C CYS A 375 -0.27 -47.86 -62.14
N PRO A 376 0.83 -48.22 -62.83
CA PRO A 376 0.74 -48.83 -64.15
C PRO A 376 0.11 -50.23 -64.05
N PRO A 377 -0.61 -50.69 -65.09
CA PRO A 377 -1.25 -52.01 -65.09
C PRO A 377 -0.21 -53.13 -64.95
N LEU A 378 -0.57 -54.18 -64.17
CA LEU A 378 0.22 -55.40 -63.95
C LEU A 378 0.50 -56.17 -65.25
#